data_AF-A0A3D4VEG2-F1
#
_entry.id   AF-A0A3D4VEG2-F1
#
_cell.length_a   1.000
_cell.length_b   1.000
_cell.length_c   1.000
_cell.angle_alpha   90.00
_cell.angle_beta   90.00
_cell.angle_gamma   90.00
#
_symmetry.space_group_name_H-M   'P 1'
#
loop_
_entity.id
_entity.type
_entity.pdbx_description
1 polymer ?
#
loop_
_entity_poly.entity_id
_entity_poly.type
_entity_poly.pdbx_seq_one_letter_code
_entity_poly.pdbx_strand_id
1 'polypeptide(L)' 'MEQGFLLDRGHANASQEQEWVQGEVERSIWVGIKTKGREKLPVRTFRCPRCGYLESYANETA' A
#
# COMPACT_ATOMS: atom_id res chain seq x y z
N MET A 1 12.67 -14.52 -5.72
CA MET A 1 11.44 -13.71 -5.56
C MET A 1 11.36 -12.77 -6.76
N GLU A 2 10.18 -12.52 -7.31
CA GLU A 2 9.94 -11.65 -8.48
C GLU A 2 9.26 -10.36 -8.03
N GLN A 3 9.77 -9.20 -8.44
CA GLN A 3 9.19 -7.91 -8.08
C GLN A 3 7.89 -7.65 -8.86
N GLY A 4 6.89 -7.17 -8.14
CA GLY A 4 5.66 -6.62 -8.70
C GLY A 4 5.10 -5.52 -7.80
N PHE A 5 3.86 -5.12 -8.05
CA PHE A 5 3.13 -4.19 -7.20
C PHE A 5 1.68 -4.64 -7.04
N LEU A 6 1.08 -4.31 -5.90
CA LEU A 6 -0.35 -4.49 -5.70
C LEU A 6 -1.06 -3.28 -6.28
N LEU A 7 -1.89 -3.51 -7.30
CA LEU A 7 -2.71 -2.47 -7.91
C LEU A 7 -3.92 -2.18 -7.01
N ASP A 8 -4.03 -0.96 -6.53
CA ASP A 8 -5.23 -0.44 -5.90
C ASP A 8 -6.07 0.38 -6.91
N ARG A 9 -7.38 0.37 -6.72
CA ARG A 9 -8.35 1.13 -7.50
C ARG A 9 -9.04 2.12 -6.57
N GLY A 10 -8.49 3.34 -6.55
CA GLY A 10 -8.97 4.42 -5.72
C GLY A 10 -10.26 5.05 -6.23
N HIS A 11 -10.50 6.29 -5.80
CA HIS A 11 -11.65 7.07 -6.24
C HIS A 11 -11.74 7.14 -7.77
N ALA A 12 -12.96 6.98 -8.31
CA ALA A 12 -13.23 6.91 -9.74
C ALA A 12 -12.42 5.84 -10.52
N ASN A 13 -12.06 4.72 -9.87
CA ASN A 13 -11.29 3.61 -10.46
C ASN A 13 -9.85 3.98 -10.91
N ALA A 14 -9.30 5.06 -10.36
CA ALA A 14 -7.92 5.44 -10.62
C ALA A 14 -6.95 4.34 -10.16
N SER A 15 -6.09 3.88 -11.07
CA SER A 15 -5.02 2.93 -10.80
C SER A 15 -3.93 3.59 -9.96
N GLN A 16 -3.62 3.02 -8.79
CA GLN A 16 -2.54 3.49 -7.93
C GLN A 16 -1.80 2.30 -7.30
N GLU A 17 -0.55 2.50 -6.89
CA GLU A 17 0.13 1.54 -6.02
C GLU A 17 -0.40 1.62 -4.59
N GLN A 18 -0.25 0.55 -3.82
CA GLN A 18 -0.55 0.58 -2.38
C GLN A 18 0.50 1.38 -1.61
N GLU A 19 0.02 2.12 -0.60
CA GLU A 19 0.84 2.81 0.38
C GLU A 19 0.71 2.13 1.76
N TRP A 20 1.81 2.02 2.50
CA TRP A 20 1.79 1.79 3.93
C TRP A 20 1.57 3.12 4.63
N VAL A 21 0.62 3.18 5.56
CA VAL A 21 0.31 4.41 6.32
C VAL A 21 0.61 4.17 7.79
N GLN A 22 1.35 5.08 8.41
CA GLN A 22 1.77 4.96 9.80
C GLN A 22 0.59 4.85 10.78
N GLY A 23 0.72 3.92 11.73
CA GLY A 23 -0.18 3.76 12.86
C GLY A 23 -1.49 3.03 12.56
N GLU A 24 -2.36 2.95 13.56
CA GLU A 24 -3.65 2.27 13.43
C GLU A 24 -4.65 3.06 12.58
N VAL A 25 -5.59 2.35 11.95
CA VAL A 25 -6.64 2.97 11.12
C VAL A 25 -7.56 3.82 11.99
N GLU A 26 -7.58 5.13 11.73
CA GLU A 26 -8.57 6.04 12.32
C GLU A 26 -9.65 6.39 11.30
N ARG A 27 -10.90 6.06 11.61
CA ARG A 27 -12.06 6.38 10.76
C ARG A 27 -12.56 7.81 11.02
N SER A 28 -13.17 8.41 10.01
CA SER A 28 -13.83 9.71 10.08
C SER A 28 -15.05 9.72 9.16
N ILE A 29 -16.14 10.35 9.62
CA ILE A 29 -17.38 10.45 8.84
C ILE A 29 -17.16 11.31 7.58
N TRP A 30 -16.31 12.33 7.65
CA TRP A 30 -16.15 13.30 6.56
C TRP A 30 -15.12 12.88 5.51
N VAL A 31 -14.01 12.25 5.93
CA VAL A 31 -12.91 11.85 5.02
C VAL A 31 -12.75 10.34 4.86
N GLY A 32 -13.60 9.53 5.51
CA GLY A 32 -13.48 8.08 5.52
C GLY A 32 -12.38 7.57 6.46
N ILE A 33 -11.12 7.75 6.08
CA ILE A 33 -9.93 7.35 6.87
C ILE A 33 -9.01 8.55 7.01
N LYS A 34 -8.54 8.80 8.24
CA LYS A 34 -7.59 9.89 8.50
C LYS A 34 -6.19 9.45 8.09
N THR A 35 -5.65 10.11 7.07
CA THR A 35 -4.25 9.92 6.65
C THR A 35 -3.43 11.21 6.73
N LYS A 36 -4.06 12.35 7.03
CA LYS A 36 -3.38 13.65 7.07
C LYS A 36 -2.37 13.69 8.23
N GLY A 37 -1.14 14.08 7.92
CA GLY A 37 -0.05 14.18 8.91
C GLY A 37 0.59 12.85 9.28
N ARG A 38 0.21 11.74 8.62
CA ARG A 38 0.83 10.43 8.80
C ARG A 38 1.85 10.20 7.71
N GLU A 39 2.96 9.55 8.07
CA GLU A 39 3.90 9.05 7.08
C GLU A 39 3.23 8.03 6.16
N LYS A 40 3.59 8.12 4.87
CA LYS A 40 3.14 7.20 3.85
C LYS A 40 4.34 6.73 3.05
N LEU A 41 4.46 5.43 2.86
CA LEU A 41 5.54 4.81 2.12
C LEU A 41 5.00 3.93 1.01
N PRO A 42 5.60 3.94 -0.19
CA PRO A 42 5.24 3.02 -1.26
C PRO A 42 5.45 1.56 -0.84
N VAL A 43 4.52 0.67 -1.16
CA VAL A 43 4.63 -0.76 -0.83
C VAL A 43 5.18 -1.55 -2.01
N ARG A 44 6.38 -2.09 -1.83
CA ARG A 44 6.99 -3.03 -2.78
C ARG A 44 6.57 -4.44 -2.44
N THR A 45 6.11 -5.19 -3.42
CA THR A 45 5.68 -6.57 -3.21
C THR A 45 6.48 -7.53 -4.09
N PHE A 46 6.89 -8.64 -3.51
CA PHE A 46 7.61 -9.68 -4.20
C PHE A 46 6.83 -10.98 -4.17
N ARG A 47 6.67 -11.62 -5.32
CA ARG A 47 5.99 -12.91 -5.45
C ARG A 47 6.99 -14.05 -5.56
N CYS A 48 6.75 -15.13 -4.83
CA CYS A 48 7.42 -16.40 -5.07
C CYS A 48 6.83 -17.08 -6.31
N PRO A 49 7.59 -17.28 -7.42
CA PRO A 49 7.04 -17.91 -8.62
C PRO A 49 6.68 -19.38 -8.42
N ARG A 50 7.20 -20.03 -7.38
CA ARG A 50 6.96 -21.45 -7.09
C ARG A 50 5.67 -21.71 -6.30
N CYS A 51 5.39 -20.93 -5.26
CA CYS A 51 4.26 -21.16 -4.36
C CYS A 51 3.26 -19.99 -4.28
N GLY A 52 3.56 -18.86 -4.89
CA GLY A 52 2.68 -17.68 -4.88
C GLY A 52 2.72 -16.84 -3.61
N TYR A 53 3.55 -17.18 -2.61
CA TYR A 53 3.75 -16.34 -1.42
C TYR A 53 4.11 -14.91 -1.82
N LEU A 54 3.49 -13.94 -1.15
CA LEU A 54 3.75 -12.52 -1.33
C LEU A 54 4.42 -11.97 -0.08
N GLU A 55 5.48 -11.20 -0.30
CA GLU A 55 6.20 -10.48 0.75
C GLU A 55 6.22 -8.99 0.41
N SER A 56 5.90 -8.14 1.37
CA SER A 56 5.72 -6.70 1.14
C SER A 56 6.59 -5.87 2.08
N TYR A 57 7.19 -4.80 1.54
CA TYR A 57 8.10 -3.91 2.24
C TYR A 57 7.76 -2.44 1.96
N ALA A 58 7.90 -1.60 2.98
CA ALA A 58 7.67 -0.17 2.93
C ALA A 58 8.93 0.56 3.42
N ASN A 59 9.95 0.63 2.55
CA ASN A 59 11.24 1.24 2.87
C ASN A 59 11.26 2.72 2.45
N GLU A 60 12.01 3.55 3.17
CA GLU A 60 12.19 4.98 2.88
C GLU A 60 12.85 5.26 1.51
N THR A 61 13.48 4.25 0.89
CA THR A 61 14.16 4.37 -0.39
C THR A 61 13.60 3.38 -1.42
N ALA A 62 13.24 3.92 -2.57
CA ALA A 62 12.94 3.16 -3.78
C ALA A 62 14.25 2.75 -4.49
#